data_AF-A0A318P4A0-F1
#
_entry.id   AF-A0A318P4A0-F1
#
_cell.length_a   1.000
_cell.length_b   1.000
_cell.length_c   1.000
_cell.angle_alpha   90.00
_cell.angle_beta   90.00
_cell.angle_gamma   90.00
#
_symmetry.space_group_name_H-M   'P 1'
#
loop_
_entity.id
_entity.type
_entity.pdbx_description
1 polymer ?
#
loop_
_entity_poly.entity_id
_entity_poly.type
_entity_poly.pdbx_seq_one_letter_code
_entity_poly.pdbx_strand_id
1 'polypeptide(L)'
;MFLLGKLFGGRDNAKVSAIKMLPAAYAEMIGEAGHCRLKRLRPEIGVFELHFSTANGEKHACQMTACITGVDIVFAANNRSVLVSPPFSPAKVRPVLDIALADSGLPC
;
A
#
# COMPACT_ATOMS: atom_id res chain seq x y z
N MET A 1 22.69 -6.12 6.92
CA MET A 1 22.20 -4.73 6.78
C MET A 1 21.37 -4.66 5.50
N PHE A 2 20.04 -4.51 5.61
CA PHE A 2 19.16 -4.46 4.44
C PHE A 2 19.35 -3.13 3.71
N LEU A 3 19.95 -3.15 2.52
CA LEU A 3 20.04 -1.98 1.66
C LEU A 3 18.66 -1.72 1.05
N LEU A 4 17.88 -0.84 1.68
CA LEU A 4 16.66 -0.22 1.14
C LEU A 4 16.99 0.78 0.00
N GLY A 5 17.99 0.46 -0.82
CA GLY A 5 18.51 1.27 -1.91
C GLY A 5 17.43 1.54 -2.95
N LYS A 6 16.66 2.60 -2.70
CA LYS A 6 15.66 3.22 -3.55
C LYS A 6 14.47 2.32 -3.94
N LEU A 7 13.67 1.93 -2.94
CA LEU A 7 12.32 1.37 -3.14
C LEU A 7 11.44 2.20 -4.10
N PHE A 8 11.69 3.50 -4.27
CA PHE A 8 10.98 4.34 -5.26
C PHE A 8 11.89 5.19 -6.17
N GLY A 9 13.20 4.93 -6.20
CA GLY A 9 14.16 5.72 -6.99
C GLY A 9 15.17 4.90 -7.81
N GLY A 10 15.08 3.57 -7.77
CA GLY A 10 15.77 2.66 -8.68
C GLY A 10 14.83 2.21 -9.80
N ARG A 11 15.38 1.55 -10.84
CA ARG A 11 14.63 0.96 -11.97
C ARG A 11 13.37 0.26 -11.44
N ASP A 12 12.20 0.55 -12.02
CA ASP A 12 10.92 -0.05 -11.62
C ASP A 12 11.06 -1.58 -11.57
N ASN A 13 11.20 -2.12 -10.35
CA ASN A 13 11.23 -3.55 -10.09
C ASN A 13 9.80 -3.95 -9.69
N ALA A 14 9.41 -5.19 -9.95
CA ALA A 14 8.06 -5.74 -9.70
C ALA A 14 7.52 -5.39 -8.28
N LYS A 15 8.42 -5.22 -7.31
CA LYS A 15 8.11 -4.84 -5.94
C LYS A 15 7.62 -3.39 -5.78
N VAL A 16 8.21 -2.46 -6.53
CA VAL A 16 7.74 -1.07 -6.60
C VAL A 16 6.36 -1.02 -7.25
N SER A 17 6.15 -1.85 -8.28
CA SER A 17 4.86 -1.99 -8.93
C SER A 17 3.78 -2.45 -7.97
N ALA A 18 4.07 -3.39 -7.06
CA ALA A 18 3.11 -3.83 -6.03
C ALA A 18 2.63 -2.68 -5.14
N ILE A 19 3.52 -1.78 -4.71
CA ILE A 19 3.14 -0.61 -3.91
C ILE A 19 2.29 0.36 -4.76
N LYS A 20 2.68 0.57 -6.02
CA LYS A 20 1.93 1.43 -6.97
C LYS A 20 0.57 0.85 -7.37
N MET A 21 0.32 -0.44 -7.17
CA MET A 21 -0.97 -1.09 -7.42
C MET A 21 -2.01 -0.80 -6.34
N LEU A 22 -1.62 -0.34 -5.14
CA LEU A 22 -2.56 -0.12 -4.02
C LEU A 22 -3.71 0.85 -4.36
N PRO A 23 -3.48 2.01 -5.02
CA PRO A 23 -4.56 2.86 -5.47
C PRO A 23 -5.54 2.18 -6.45
N ALA A 24 -5.02 1.41 -7.41
CA ALA A 24 -5.84 0.71 -8.39
C ALA A 24 -6.63 -0.43 -7.74
N ALA A 25 -6.00 -1.21 -6.86
CA ALA A 25 -6.66 -2.27 -6.10
C ALA A 25 -7.78 -1.73 -5.21
N TYR A 26 -7.61 -0.54 -4.64
CA TYR A 26 -8.67 0.12 -3.88
C TYR A 26 -9.83 0.59 -4.76
N ALA A 27 -9.53 1.15 -5.95
CA ALA A 27 -10.56 1.53 -6.91
C ALA A 27 -11.36 0.31 -7.40
N GLU A 28 -10.72 -0.84 -7.62
CA GLU A 28 -11.41 -2.11 -7.94
C GLU A 28 -12.28 -2.61 -6.77
N MET A 29 -11.86 -2.36 -5.53
CA MET A 29 -12.56 -2.80 -4.33
C MET A 29 -13.82 -1.98 -4.02
N ILE A 30 -13.76 -0.65 -4.20
CA ILE A 30 -14.85 0.28 -3.84
C ILE A 30 -15.67 0.72 -5.07
N GLY A 31 -15.19 0.46 -6.29
CA GLY A 31 -15.79 0.96 -7.53
C GLY A 31 -15.51 2.45 -7.75
N GLU A 32 -16.34 3.14 -8.55
CA GLU A 32 -16.17 4.58 -8.85
C GLU A 32 -16.45 5.52 -7.64
N ALA A 33 -16.89 4.97 -6.51
CA ALA A 33 -17.29 5.73 -5.34
C ALA A 33 -16.13 6.07 -4.37
N GLY A 34 -14.88 5.79 -4.70
CA GLY A 34 -13.76 6.09 -3.81
C GLY A 34 -12.44 6.34 -4.54
N HIS A 35 -11.58 7.17 -3.95
CA HIS A 35 -10.22 7.39 -4.43
C HIS A 35 -9.20 7.00 -3.37
N CYS A 36 -8.11 6.41 -3.82
CA CYS A 36 -6.92 6.21 -3.01
C CYS A 36 -5.75 6.91 -3.69
N ARG A 37 -4.96 7.64 -2.91
CA ARG A 37 -3.72 8.28 -3.36
C ARG A 37 -2.56 7.82 -2.51
N LEU A 38 -1.48 7.41 -3.17
CA LEU A 38 -0.23 7.09 -2.52
C LEU A 38 0.67 8.32 -2.41
N LYS A 39 1.08 8.68 -1.20
CA LYS A 39 2.06 9.73 -0.90
C LYS A 39 3.33 9.10 -0.34
N ARG A 40 4.47 9.38 -0.98
CA ARG A 40 5.76 8.84 -0.55
C ARG A 40 6.34 9.77 0.52
N LEU A 41 6.66 9.23 1.70
CA LEU A 41 7.20 10.03 2.81
C LEU A 41 8.72 9.86 2.90
N ARG A 42 9.19 8.62 3.07
CA ARG A 42 10.62 8.25 3.11
C ARG A 42 10.84 7.05 2.21
N PRO A 43 10.80 7.25 0.87
CA PRO A 43 10.88 6.16 -0.10
C PRO A 43 12.13 5.30 0.01
N GLU A 44 13.24 5.86 0.49
CA GLU A 44 14.51 5.18 0.72
C GLU A 44 14.49 4.19 1.89
N ILE A 45 13.44 4.19 2.71
CA ILE A 45 13.23 3.21 3.79
C ILE A 45 11.83 2.61 3.75
N GLY A 46 11.11 2.77 2.63
CA GLY A 46 9.81 2.14 2.41
C GLY A 46 8.67 2.75 3.22
N VAL A 47 8.78 4.00 3.68
CA VAL A 47 7.68 4.68 4.40
C VAL A 47 6.84 5.50 3.43
N PHE A 48 5.54 5.30 3.47
CA PHE A 48 4.56 5.98 2.63
C PHE A 48 3.24 6.15 3.37
N GLU A 49 2.30 6.87 2.77
CA GLU A 49 0.98 7.17 3.31
C GLU A 49 -0.06 6.88 2.23
N LEU A 50 -1.12 6.17 2.59
CA LEU A 50 -2.30 5.99 1.74
C LEU A 50 -3.37 6.97 2.20
N HIS A 51 -3.82 7.82 1.28
CA HIS A 51 -4.94 8.73 1.50
C HIS A 51 -6.16 8.16 0.79
N PHE A 52 -7.17 7.83 1.57
CA PHE A 52 -8.45 7.35 1.11
C PHE A 52 -9.46 8.50 1.15
N SER A 53 -10.34 8.54 0.16
CA SER A 53 -11.54 9.36 0.19
C SER A 53 -12.73 8.59 -0.36
N THR A 54 -13.87 8.68 0.29
CA THR A 54 -15.14 8.11 -0.19
C THR A 54 -15.94 9.14 -0.98
N ALA A 55 -16.97 8.69 -1.70
CA ALA A 55 -17.91 9.53 -2.45
C ALA A 55 -18.62 10.54 -1.54
N ASN A 56 -18.80 10.21 -0.26
CA ASN A 56 -19.42 11.06 0.74
C ASN A 56 -18.45 12.15 1.26
N GLY A 57 -17.21 12.18 0.78
CA GLY A 57 -16.20 13.16 1.17
C GLY A 57 -15.44 12.83 2.45
N GLU A 58 -15.70 11.65 3.05
CA GLU A 58 -14.92 11.17 4.20
C GLU A 58 -13.49 10.90 3.76
N LYS A 59 -12.53 11.24 4.61
CA LYS A 59 -11.10 11.11 4.32
C LYS A 59 -10.42 10.35 5.43
N HIS A 60 -9.59 9.39 5.04
CA HIS A 60 -8.73 8.65 5.96
C HIS A 60 -7.31 8.65 5.42
N ALA A 61 -6.33 8.74 6.31
CA ALA A 61 -4.94 8.60 5.95
C ALA A 61 -4.32 7.50 6.82
N CYS A 62 -3.62 6.57 6.18
CA CYS A 62 -2.91 5.49 6.85
C CYS A 62 -1.42 5.58 6.53
N GLN A 63 -0.61 5.82 7.55
CA GLN A 63 0.84 5.72 7.43
C GLN A 63 1.24 4.24 7.39
N MET A 64 2.05 3.88 6.39
CA MET A 64 2.45 2.51 6.11
C MET A 64 3.96 2.39 5.95
N THR A 65 4.45 1.19 6.26
CA THR A 65 5.82 0.77 5.95
C THR A 65 5.79 -0.45 5.05
N ALA A 66 6.64 -0.48 4.01
CA ALA A 66 6.89 -1.64 3.18
C ALA A 66 8.36 -2.06 3.29
N CYS A 67 8.60 -3.31 3.66
CA CYS A 67 9.92 -3.92 3.73
C CYS A 67 10.05 -5.05 2.71
N ILE A 68 11.16 -5.11 1.98
CA ILE A 68 11.41 -6.19 1.00
C ILE A 68 12.24 -7.29 1.66
N THR A 69 11.72 -8.52 1.68
CA THR A 69 12.38 -9.70 2.28
C THR A 69 13.00 -10.61 1.22
N GLY A 70 13.87 -10.06 0.36
CA GLY A 70 14.52 -10.80 -0.72
C GLY A 70 13.59 -11.08 -1.91
N VAL A 71 12.46 -11.76 -1.69
CA VAL A 71 11.43 -12.07 -2.71
C VAL A 71 10.13 -11.33 -2.43
N ASP A 72 9.65 -11.40 -1.19
CA ASP A 72 8.35 -10.85 -0.80
C ASP A 72 8.42 -9.38 -0.37
N ILE A 73 7.24 -8.81 -0.15
CA ILE A 73 7.07 -7.48 0.45
C ILE A 73 6.20 -7.65 1.70
N VAL A 74 6.69 -7.16 2.83
CA VAL A 74 5.94 -7.06 4.06
C VAL A 74 5.43 -5.64 4.20
N PHE A 75 4.11 -5.48 4.17
CA PHE A 75 3.42 -4.24 4.48
C PHE A 75 3.02 -4.24 5.95
N ALA A 76 3.14 -3.10 6.61
CA ALA A 76 2.70 -2.95 7.99
C ALA A 76 2.06 -1.58 8.24
N ALA A 77 1.02 -1.58 9.07
CA ALA A 77 0.33 -0.42 9.62
C ALA A 77 -0.38 -0.83 10.92
N ASN A 78 -0.46 0.07 11.89
CA ASN A 78 -1.26 -0.11 13.12
C ASN A 78 -1.05 -1.47 13.83
N ASN A 79 0.20 -1.89 14.01
CA ASN A 79 0.59 -3.18 14.59
C ASN A 79 0.08 -4.43 13.85
N ARG A 80 -0.42 -4.26 12.63
CA ARG A 80 -0.80 -5.34 11.71
C ARG A 80 0.21 -5.39 10.57
N SER A 81 0.47 -6.60 10.06
CA SER A 81 1.36 -6.78 8.93
C SER A 81 0.83 -7.83 7.97
N VAL A 82 1.08 -7.65 6.68
CA VAL A 82 0.76 -8.63 5.65
C VAL A 82 1.95 -8.84 4.73
N LEU A 83 2.21 -10.10 4.40
CA LEU A 83 3.24 -10.50 3.45
C LEU A 83 2.60 -10.73 2.08
N VAL A 84 3.16 -10.10 1.05
CA VAL A 84 2.73 -10.22 -0.34
C VAL A 84 3.85 -10.81 -1.17
N SER A 85 3.60 -11.97 -1.76
CA SER A 85 4.53 -12.70 -2.60
C SER A 85 4.24 -12.51 -4.09
N PRO A 86 5.27 -12.53 -4.96
CA PRO A 86 5.08 -12.54 -6.40
C PRO A 86 4.30 -13.79 -6.89
N PRO A 87 3.71 -13.76 -8.10
CA PRO A 87 3.53 -12.58 -8.96
C PRO A 87 2.59 -11.58 -8.30
N PHE A 88 2.87 -10.28 -8.41
CA PHE A 88 2.06 -9.22 -7.81
C PHE A 88 0.83 -8.92 -8.67
N SER A 89 -0.33 -8.78 -8.03
CA SER A 89 -1.61 -8.45 -8.67
C SER A 89 -2.49 -7.64 -7.72
N PRO A 90 -3.49 -6.89 -8.24
CA PRO A 90 -4.46 -6.18 -7.41
C PRO A 90 -5.09 -7.06 -6.32
N ALA A 91 -5.50 -8.28 -6.68
CA ALA A 91 -6.07 -9.25 -5.73
C ALA A 91 -5.12 -9.61 -4.58
N LYS A 92 -3.82 -9.72 -4.84
CA LYS A 92 -2.82 -10.06 -3.80
C LYS A 92 -2.41 -8.88 -2.93
N VAL A 93 -2.57 -7.65 -3.40
CA VAL A 93 -2.31 -6.45 -2.60
C VAL A 93 -3.55 -5.99 -1.83
N ARG A 94 -4.73 -6.53 -2.11
CA ARG A 94 -5.97 -6.21 -1.39
C ARG A 94 -5.86 -6.38 0.14
N PRO A 95 -5.25 -7.44 0.69
CA PRO A 95 -5.04 -7.56 2.15
C PRO A 95 -4.26 -6.42 2.80
N VAL A 96 -3.49 -5.66 2.01
CA VAL A 96 -2.79 -4.45 2.48
C VAL A 96 -3.81 -3.32 2.77
N LEU A 97 -4.89 -3.25 2.01
CA LEU A 97 -5.97 -2.28 2.21
C LEU A 97 -6.77 -2.63 3.47
N ASP A 98 -7.02 -3.92 3.72
CA ASP A 98 -7.72 -4.38 4.92
C ASP A 98 -7.01 -3.89 6.19
N ILE A 99 -5.67 -4.02 6.27
CA ILE A 99 -4.91 -3.53 7.42
C ILE A 99 -4.81 -1.99 7.46
N ALA A 100 -4.89 -1.31 6.33
CA ALA A 100 -4.82 0.15 6.25
C ALA A 100 -6.14 0.82 6.67
N LEU A 101 -7.27 0.15 6.43
CA LEU A 101 -8.62 0.62 6.71
C LEU A 101 -9.19 0.08 8.03
N ALA A 102 -8.55 -0.90 8.66
CA ALA A 102 -9.06 -1.59 9.85
C ALA A 102 -9.54 -0.68 10.99
N ASP A 103 -8.93 0.50 11.16
CA ASP A 103 -9.30 1.46 12.21
C ASP A 103 -9.97 2.75 11.66
N SER A 104 -10.32 2.76 10.37
CA SER A 104 -10.82 3.96 9.67
C SER A 104 -12.33 4.15 9.77
N GLY A 105 -13.08 3.11 10.13
CA GLY A 105 -14.54 3.08 10.02
C GLY A 105 -15.07 3.10 8.58
N LEU A 106 -14.18 3.16 7.58
CA LEU A 106 -14.53 3.06 6.16
C LEU A 106 -14.78 1.59 5.78
N PRO A 107 -15.63 1.33 4.77
CA PRO A 107 -15.86 -0.02 4.28
C PRO A 107 -14.57 -0.63 3.71
N CYS A 108 -14.33 -1.90 4.07
CA CYS A 108 -13.28 -2.79 3.57
C CYS A 108 -13.83 -3.78 2.53
#